data_AF-A0AAU2BDS1-F1
#
_entry.id   AF-A0AAU2BDS1-F1
#
_cell.length_a   1.000
_cell.length_b   1.000
_cell.length_c   1.000
_cell.angle_alpha   90.00
_cell.angle_beta   90.00
_cell.angle_gamma   90.00
#
_symmetry.space_group_name_H-M   'P 1'
#
loop_
_entity.id
_entity.type
_entity.pdbx_description
1 polymer ?
#
loop_
_entity_poly.entity_id
_entity_poly.type
_entity_poly.pdbx_seq_one_letter_code
_entity_poly.pdbx_strand_id
1 'polypeptide(L)'
;MTHPVPAAPTAPAPLDPLDRRIVAALQIDGRASWRRIAAAIGEPERKVARRGLRLLESGDVAVRGLVVRGETVILRMTCRPGSVRDVAVAAARRADCIFSYALAGPVDCVAELQFPQGQLGPLMLDEVPALPGLFSQSVSPVLRYFRTVHEWSPGILDAGEIEALGGPSGIVDEIGLPEVEVGPEERAILGALAEDGRRTHEDLAAVAGVSVATARRRVETLTREGHVSIRAAVEPALLGLPVEALLWIRTRPDEVEKVGRLLVESPLVRYAAVVMGEHQLLVDVTQPSKAALYEFLTASPWVRHVEAVQSHLVVEAFKRSGVEFPTSRR
;
A
#
# COMPACT_ATOMS: atom_id res chain seq x y z
N MET A 1 8.38 -43.32 -7.11
CA MET A 1 8.02 -42.25 -8.06
C MET A 1 8.19 -40.92 -7.34
N THR A 2 9.32 -40.26 -7.57
CA THR A 2 9.61 -38.92 -7.04
C THR A 2 8.82 -37.90 -7.85
N HIS A 3 7.72 -37.40 -7.29
CA HIS A 3 7.05 -36.24 -7.87
C HIS A 3 8.03 -35.06 -7.87
N PRO A 4 8.22 -34.36 -9.00
CA PRO A 4 9.00 -33.14 -9.01
C PRO A 4 8.32 -32.14 -8.08
N VAL A 5 9.07 -31.63 -7.11
CA VAL A 5 8.65 -30.50 -6.28
C VAL A 5 8.31 -29.35 -7.24
N PRO A 6 7.09 -28.79 -7.24
CA PRO A 6 6.78 -27.64 -8.07
C PRO A 6 7.75 -26.52 -7.72
N ALA A 7 8.39 -25.93 -8.73
CA ALA A 7 9.29 -24.81 -8.55
C ALA A 7 8.56 -23.73 -7.74
N ALA A 8 9.18 -23.26 -6.65
CA ALA A 8 8.67 -22.10 -5.92
C ALA A 8 8.48 -20.95 -6.93
N PRO A 9 7.38 -20.18 -6.86
CA PRO A 9 7.16 -19.06 -7.77
C PRO A 9 8.39 -18.15 -7.68
N THR A 10 9.17 -18.11 -8.76
CA THR A 10 10.31 -17.22 -8.87
C THR A 10 9.79 -15.79 -8.84
N ALA A 11 10.25 -15.02 -7.85
CA ALA A 11 9.96 -13.59 -7.78
C ALA A 11 10.27 -12.93 -9.13
N PRO A 12 9.43 -11.99 -9.60
CA PRO A 12 9.64 -11.34 -10.88
C PRO A 12 11.02 -10.66 -10.90
N ALA A 13 11.68 -10.69 -12.06
CA ALA A 13 12.97 -10.05 -12.22
C ALA A 13 12.84 -8.54 -11.95
N PRO A 14 13.79 -7.91 -11.25
CA PRO A 14 13.72 -6.49 -10.95
C PRO A 14 13.73 -5.66 -12.24
N LEU A 15 13.00 -4.57 -12.22
CA LEU A 15 13.01 -3.57 -13.29
C LEU A 15 14.41 -2.98 -13.46
N ASP A 16 14.72 -2.53 -14.66
CA ASP A 16 15.98 -1.84 -14.91
C ASP A 16 16.10 -0.55 -14.07
N PRO A 17 17.32 -0.05 -13.83
CA PRO A 17 17.53 1.09 -12.94
C PRO A 17 16.75 2.36 -13.33
N LEU A 18 16.56 2.62 -14.62
CA LEU A 18 15.80 3.78 -15.07
C LEU A 18 14.31 3.57 -14.87
N ASP A 19 13.79 2.39 -15.22
CA ASP A 19 12.39 2.05 -15.00
C ASP A 19 12.04 2.14 -13.49
N ARG A 20 12.93 1.69 -12.58
CA ARG A 20 12.77 1.88 -11.13
C ARG A 20 12.72 3.34 -10.70
N ARG A 21 13.54 4.22 -11.29
CA ARG A 21 13.52 5.67 -11.03
C ARG A 21 12.25 6.34 -11.56
N ILE A 22 11.75 5.91 -12.72
CA ILE A 22 10.45 6.38 -13.27
C ILE A 22 9.31 5.98 -12.34
N VAL A 23 9.30 4.73 -11.86
CA VAL A 23 8.29 4.26 -10.90
C VAL A 23 8.38 5.04 -9.60
N ALA A 24 9.58 5.23 -9.05
CA ALA A 24 9.76 6.03 -7.85
C ALA A 24 9.27 7.48 -8.04
N ALA A 25 9.45 8.08 -9.22
CA ALA A 25 8.93 9.41 -9.50
C ALA A 25 7.39 9.44 -9.54
N LEU A 26 6.76 8.41 -10.12
CA LEU A 26 5.30 8.25 -10.11
C LEU A 26 4.76 7.85 -8.72
N GLN A 27 5.58 7.24 -7.87
CA GLN A 27 5.27 7.07 -6.46
C GLN A 27 5.31 8.42 -5.74
N ILE A 28 6.10 9.41 -6.16
CA ILE A 28 6.05 10.76 -5.57
C ILE A 28 4.78 11.50 -6.00
N ASP A 29 4.60 11.65 -7.32
CA ASP A 29 3.45 12.31 -7.96
C ASP A 29 2.99 11.46 -9.15
N GLY A 30 1.90 10.71 -8.97
CA GLY A 30 1.38 9.81 -9.99
C GLY A 30 0.84 10.52 -11.24
N ARG A 31 0.54 11.83 -11.14
CA ARG A 31 0.08 12.66 -12.26
C ARG A 31 1.18 13.54 -12.84
N ALA A 32 2.41 13.45 -12.35
CA ALA A 32 3.55 14.17 -12.91
C ALA A 32 3.65 13.94 -14.43
N SER A 33 3.93 15.03 -15.15
CA SER A 33 4.18 14.97 -16.58
C SER A 33 5.51 14.27 -16.85
N TRP A 34 5.61 13.57 -17.98
CA TRP A 34 6.87 12.92 -18.38
C TRP A 34 8.03 13.91 -18.48
N ARG A 35 7.75 15.14 -18.91
CA ARG A 35 8.70 16.25 -18.91
C ARG A 35 9.24 16.56 -17.51
N ARG A 36 8.35 16.65 -16.51
CA ARG A 36 8.73 16.92 -15.11
C ARG A 36 9.58 15.78 -14.54
N ILE A 37 9.15 14.54 -14.76
CA ILE A 37 9.90 13.35 -14.32
C ILE A 37 11.29 13.32 -14.96
N ALA A 38 11.36 13.54 -16.28
CA ALA A 38 12.60 13.57 -17.03
C ALA A 38 13.57 14.65 -16.55
N ALA A 39 13.07 15.85 -16.28
CA ALA A 39 13.86 16.93 -15.71
C ALA A 39 14.38 16.61 -14.31
N ALA A 40 13.53 16.01 -13.45
CA ALA A 40 13.91 15.63 -12.09
C ALA A 40 15.02 14.58 -12.08
N ILE A 41 14.91 13.52 -12.89
CA ILE A 41 15.87 12.39 -12.89
C ILE A 41 17.03 12.55 -13.87
N GLY A 42 17.12 13.69 -14.57
CA GLY A 42 18.22 14.01 -15.49
C GLY A 42 18.27 13.17 -16.78
N GLU A 43 17.12 12.74 -17.30
CA GLU A 43 17.02 11.85 -18.48
C GLU A 43 16.22 12.49 -19.63
N PRO A 44 16.42 12.08 -20.90
CA PRO A 44 15.66 12.63 -22.03
C PRO A 44 14.16 12.30 -21.94
N GLU A 45 13.29 13.32 -22.11
CA GLU A 45 11.83 13.18 -22.01
C GLU A 45 11.27 12.04 -22.88
N ARG A 46 11.70 11.95 -24.15
CA ARG A 46 11.24 10.89 -25.06
C ARG A 46 11.57 9.48 -24.56
N LYS A 47 12.71 9.32 -23.88
CA LYS A 47 13.14 8.04 -23.29
C LYS A 47 12.28 7.70 -22.08
N VAL A 48 12.05 8.68 -21.20
CA VAL A 48 11.19 8.56 -20.01
C VAL A 48 9.74 8.25 -20.39
N ALA A 49 9.15 9.02 -21.30
CA ALA A 49 7.77 8.83 -21.75
C ALA A 49 7.55 7.44 -22.36
N ARG A 50 8.43 7.01 -23.29
CA ARG A 50 8.36 5.67 -23.89
C ARG A 50 8.45 4.56 -22.84
N ARG A 51 9.35 4.70 -21.86
CA ARG A 51 9.55 3.68 -20.81
C ARG A 51 8.40 3.65 -19.81
N GLY A 52 7.95 4.83 -19.36
CA GLY A 52 6.83 4.98 -18.44
C GLY A 52 5.51 4.45 -19.02
N LEU A 53 5.21 4.76 -20.28
CA LEU A 53 4.01 4.23 -20.94
C LEU A 53 4.02 2.69 -21.01
N ARG A 54 5.15 2.09 -21.40
CA ARG A 54 5.32 0.63 -21.41
C ARG A 54 5.12 -0.01 -20.03
N LEU A 55 5.59 0.64 -18.96
CA LEU A 55 5.36 0.16 -17.58
C LEU A 55 3.87 0.16 -17.23
N LEU A 56 3.14 1.23 -17.57
CA LEU A 56 1.70 1.31 -17.34
C LEU A 56 0.91 0.31 -18.20
N GLU A 57 1.28 0.15 -19.47
CA GLU A 57 0.64 -0.79 -20.42
C GLU A 57 0.85 -2.25 -20.02
N SER A 58 1.99 -2.59 -19.42
CA SER A 58 2.29 -3.96 -18.96
C SER A 58 1.40 -4.41 -17.79
N GLY A 59 0.88 -3.46 -17.00
CA GLY A 59 0.17 -3.74 -15.75
C GLY A 59 1.07 -3.99 -14.54
N ASP A 60 2.40 -4.03 -14.72
CA ASP A 60 3.37 -4.16 -13.62
C ASP A 60 3.39 -2.94 -12.69
N VAL A 61 2.97 -1.78 -13.23
CA VAL A 61 2.85 -0.52 -12.52
C VAL A 61 1.48 0.08 -12.83
N ALA A 62 0.74 0.44 -11.79
CA ALA A 62 -0.56 1.08 -11.95
C ALA A 62 -0.59 2.39 -11.16
N VAL A 63 -1.05 3.48 -11.77
CA VAL A 63 -1.28 4.73 -11.03
C VAL A 63 -2.75 4.80 -10.63
N ARG A 64 -3.02 4.86 -9.33
CA ARG A 64 -4.38 4.89 -8.78
C ARG A 64 -4.50 6.00 -7.74
N GLY A 65 -5.70 6.54 -7.63
CA GLY A 65 -6.09 7.41 -6.51
C GLY A 65 -6.49 6.54 -5.33
N LEU A 66 -5.69 6.53 -4.28
CA LEU A 66 -6.17 5.99 -3.01
C LEU A 66 -6.97 7.07 -2.28
N VAL A 67 -8.23 6.77 -2.05
CA VAL A 67 -9.15 7.59 -1.27
C VAL A 67 -9.02 7.21 0.19
N VAL A 68 -8.71 8.18 1.05
CA VAL A 68 -8.67 7.96 2.50
C VAL A 68 -10.10 7.75 3.00
N ARG A 69 -10.33 6.69 3.77
CA ARG A 69 -11.64 6.37 4.34
C ARG A 69 -11.54 6.25 5.87
N GLY A 70 -12.60 6.72 6.54
CA GLY A 70 -12.64 7.03 7.98
C GLY A 70 -11.94 6.06 8.93
N GLU A 71 -12.67 5.06 9.44
CA GLU A 71 -12.16 4.09 10.40
C GLU A 71 -11.33 3.02 9.67
N THR A 72 -10.19 2.63 10.24
CA THR A 72 -9.31 1.59 9.68
C THR A 72 -9.12 0.43 10.65
N VAL A 73 -9.15 -0.80 10.14
CA VAL A 73 -8.82 -2.00 10.91
C VAL A 73 -7.85 -2.90 10.16
N ILE A 74 -7.01 -3.57 10.95
CA ILE A 74 -6.28 -4.76 10.51
C ILE A 74 -7.10 -5.99 10.84
N LEU A 75 -7.41 -6.75 9.79
CA LEU A 75 -8.09 -8.03 9.87
C LEU A 75 -7.06 -9.16 9.71
N ARG A 76 -6.79 -9.89 10.79
CA ARG A 76 -6.05 -11.15 10.75
C ARG A 76 -7.01 -12.31 10.61
N MET A 77 -6.70 -13.24 9.70
CA MET A 77 -7.56 -14.36 9.36
C MET A 77 -6.79 -15.67 9.42
N THR A 78 -7.39 -16.65 10.07
CA THR A 78 -7.01 -18.06 9.96
C THR A 78 -8.07 -18.75 9.11
N CYS A 79 -7.62 -19.57 8.17
CA CYS A 79 -8.46 -20.18 7.15
C CYS A 79 -8.57 -21.68 7.40
N ARG A 80 -9.62 -22.29 6.85
CA ARG A 80 -9.69 -23.74 6.74
C ARG A 80 -8.60 -24.24 5.78
N PRO A 81 -8.10 -25.48 5.97
CA PRO A 81 -7.09 -26.04 5.08
C PRO A 81 -7.52 -25.96 3.60
N GLY A 82 -6.65 -25.43 2.75
CA GLY A 82 -6.89 -25.26 1.32
C GLY A 82 -7.64 -23.97 0.92
N SER A 83 -8.15 -23.18 1.88
CA SER A 83 -8.99 -22.00 1.59
C SER A 83 -8.27 -20.65 1.67
N VAL A 84 -6.97 -20.61 2.00
CA VAL A 84 -6.18 -19.38 2.19
C VAL A 84 -6.33 -18.42 1.00
N ARG A 85 -6.16 -18.94 -0.23
CA ARG A 85 -6.30 -18.14 -1.46
C ARG A 85 -7.70 -17.57 -1.62
N ASP A 86 -8.73 -18.37 -1.37
CA ASP A 86 -10.13 -17.95 -1.55
C ASP A 86 -10.49 -16.84 -0.57
N VAL A 87 -10.07 -16.97 0.70
CA VAL A 87 -10.27 -15.94 1.73
C VAL A 87 -9.52 -14.66 1.37
N ALA A 88 -8.25 -14.75 0.94
CA ALA A 88 -7.46 -13.58 0.57
C ALA A 88 -8.02 -12.85 -0.66
N VAL A 89 -8.50 -13.59 -1.66
CA VAL A 89 -9.20 -13.03 -2.84
C VAL A 89 -10.53 -12.41 -2.44
N ALA A 90 -11.31 -13.07 -1.59
CA ALA A 90 -12.59 -12.54 -1.12
C ALA A 90 -12.40 -11.23 -0.34
N ALA A 91 -11.39 -11.15 0.53
CA ALA A 91 -11.02 -9.92 1.21
C ALA A 91 -10.56 -8.83 0.22
N ALA A 92 -9.68 -9.17 -0.73
CA ALA A 92 -9.18 -8.24 -1.75
C ALA A 92 -10.30 -7.58 -2.56
N ARG A 93 -11.30 -8.37 -2.97
CA ARG A 93 -12.43 -7.89 -3.79
C ARG A 93 -13.37 -6.93 -3.06
N ARG A 94 -13.25 -6.79 -1.74
CA ARG A 94 -14.05 -5.79 -1.02
C ARG A 94 -13.63 -4.39 -1.43
N ALA A 95 -14.62 -3.51 -1.59
CA ALA A 95 -14.40 -2.13 -1.99
C ALA A 95 -13.70 -1.28 -0.90
N ASP A 96 -13.72 -1.74 0.35
CA ASP A 96 -13.06 -1.13 1.50
C ASP A 96 -11.67 -1.73 1.80
N CYS A 97 -11.24 -2.77 1.08
CA CYS A 97 -9.93 -3.38 1.28
C CYS A 97 -8.82 -2.57 0.61
N ILE A 98 -7.80 -2.21 1.39
CA ILE A 98 -6.61 -1.48 0.94
C ILE A 98 -5.52 -2.47 0.50
N PHE A 99 -5.29 -3.49 1.30
CA PHE A 99 -4.40 -4.60 0.96
C PHE A 99 -4.91 -5.92 1.51
N SER A 100 -4.51 -7.02 0.87
CA SER A 100 -4.82 -8.40 1.28
C SER A 100 -3.65 -9.30 0.93
N TYR A 101 -3.02 -9.91 1.94
CA TYR A 101 -1.82 -10.74 1.81
C TYR A 101 -2.06 -12.14 2.38
N ALA A 102 -1.51 -13.16 1.72
CA ALA A 102 -1.30 -14.48 2.31
C ALA A 102 0.10 -14.54 2.94
N LEU A 103 0.17 -15.13 4.13
CA LEU A 103 1.35 -15.12 4.98
C LEU A 103 1.90 -16.53 5.22
N ALA A 104 3.20 -16.63 5.46
CA ALA A 104 3.82 -17.84 5.97
C ALA A 104 3.78 -17.82 7.51
N GLY A 105 2.97 -18.69 8.11
CA GLY A 105 2.93 -18.86 9.56
C GLY A 105 1.54 -19.21 10.09
N PRO A 106 1.31 -19.06 11.41
CA PRO A 106 0.01 -19.36 12.06
C PRO A 106 -1.13 -18.40 11.69
N VAL A 107 -0.80 -17.23 11.15
CA VAL A 107 -1.77 -16.34 10.51
C VAL A 107 -1.71 -16.65 9.02
N ASP A 108 -2.84 -17.04 8.44
CA ASP A 108 -2.89 -17.43 7.03
C ASP A 108 -3.00 -16.21 6.12
N CYS A 109 -3.86 -15.25 6.49
CA CYS A 109 -4.13 -14.04 5.73
C CYS A 109 -4.24 -12.81 6.62
N VAL A 110 -3.93 -11.65 6.03
CA VAL A 110 -4.09 -10.34 6.65
C VAL A 110 -4.65 -9.37 5.63
N ALA A 111 -5.55 -8.51 6.07
CA ALA A 111 -6.07 -7.43 5.25
C ALA A 111 -6.16 -6.14 6.07
N GLU A 112 -6.04 -5.00 5.39
CA GLU A 112 -6.44 -3.71 5.93
C GLU A 112 -7.73 -3.27 5.25
N LEU A 113 -8.72 -2.91 6.06
CA LEU A 113 -10.02 -2.43 5.60
C LEU A 113 -10.24 -1.00 6.12
N GLN A 114 -10.74 -0.12 5.25
CA GLN A 114 -11.10 1.26 5.60
C GLN A 114 -12.54 1.59 5.22
N PHE A 115 -13.33 2.03 6.20
CA PHE A 115 -14.78 2.21 6.07
C PHE A 115 -15.29 3.41 6.88
N PRO A 116 -16.52 3.91 6.62
CA PRO A 116 -17.11 5.00 7.38
C PRO A 116 -17.26 4.68 8.87
N GLN A 117 -17.24 5.70 9.73
CA GLN A 117 -17.38 5.50 11.18
C GLN A 117 -18.67 4.75 11.53
N GLY A 118 -18.60 3.90 12.56
CA GLY A 118 -19.76 3.16 13.07
C GLY A 118 -20.10 1.88 12.29
N GLN A 119 -19.33 1.51 11.27
CA GLN A 119 -19.51 0.26 10.52
C GLN A 119 -18.74 -0.93 11.12
N LEU A 120 -17.96 -0.74 12.18
CA LEU A 120 -17.17 -1.81 12.81
C LEU A 120 -18.03 -3.01 13.25
N GLY A 121 -19.19 -2.75 13.85
CA GLY A 121 -20.10 -3.79 14.33
C GLY A 121 -20.58 -4.72 13.21
N PRO A 122 -21.30 -4.21 12.19
CA PRO A 122 -21.73 -4.99 11.03
C PRO A 122 -20.58 -5.72 10.33
N LEU A 123 -19.43 -5.04 10.16
CA LEU A 123 -18.25 -5.65 9.56
C LEU A 123 -17.79 -6.89 10.34
N MET A 124 -17.64 -6.76 11.67
CA MET A 124 -17.12 -7.82 12.52
C MET A 124 -18.11 -8.97 12.73
N LEU A 125 -19.41 -8.66 12.83
CA LEU A 125 -20.44 -9.63 13.22
C LEU A 125 -21.04 -10.35 12.02
N ASP A 126 -21.16 -9.67 10.87
CA ASP A 126 -21.93 -10.18 9.73
C ASP A 126 -21.06 -10.37 8.49
N GLU A 127 -20.27 -9.35 8.10
CA GLU A 127 -19.62 -9.35 6.78
C GLU A 127 -18.34 -10.19 6.72
N VAL A 128 -17.40 -9.99 7.66
CA VAL A 128 -16.14 -10.75 7.68
C VAL A 128 -16.38 -12.22 7.99
N PRO A 129 -17.25 -12.61 8.96
CA PRO A 129 -17.58 -14.02 9.20
C PRO A 129 -18.18 -14.72 7.97
N ALA A 130 -18.78 -13.99 7.04
CA ALA A 130 -19.34 -14.54 5.80
C ALA A 130 -18.28 -14.85 4.72
N LEU A 131 -17.00 -14.52 4.93
CA LEU A 131 -15.94 -14.84 3.98
C LEU A 131 -15.77 -16.37 3.84
N PRO A 132 -15.95 -16.94 2.63
CA PRO A 132 -15.89 -18.39 2.42
C PRO A 132 -14.53 -18.97 2.82
N GLY A 133 -14.55 -19.98 3.70
CA GLY A 133 -13.34 -20.68 4.14
C GLY A 133 -12.62 -20.03 5.33
N LEU A 134 -13.12 -18.90 5.84
CA LEU A 134 -12.63 -18.33 7.10
C LEU A 134 -12.91 -19.30 8.27
N PHE A 135 -11.92 -19.50 9.12
CA PHE A 135 -12.03 -20.30 10.34
C PHE A 135 -12.13 -19.43 11.58
N SER A 136 -11.28 -18.42 11.69
CA SER A 136 -11.31 -17.44 12.78
C SER A 136 -10.75 -16.10 12.33
N GLN A 137 -11.19 -15.03 12.99
CA GLN A 137 -10.74 -13.66 12.73
C GLN A 137 -10.26 -12.97 14.00
N SER A 138 -9.34 -12.02 13.84
CA SER A 138 -8.98 -11.02 14.84
C SER A 138 -8.98 -9.66 14.17
N VAL A 139 -9.76 -8.74 14.70
CA VAL A 139 -9.90 -7.38 14.17
C VAL A 139 -9.22 -6.42 15.14
N SER A 140 -8.28 -5.64 14.61
CA SER A 140 -7.45 -4.71 15.38
C SER A 140 -7.62 -3.31 14.78
N PRO A 141 -8.42 -2.43 15.40
CA PRO A 141 -8.49 -1.03 15.01
C PRO A 141 -7.11 -0.40 14.95
N VAL A 142 -6.85 0.35 13.87
CA VAL A 142 -5.64 1.17 13.77
C VAL A 142 -5.88 2.46 14.53
N LEU A 143 -4.95 2.82 15.41
CA LEU A 143 -5.04 4.01 16.27
C LEU A 143 -4.23 5.18 15.72
N ARG A 144 -3.11 4.90 15.04
CA ARG A 144 -2.25 5.91 14.41
C ARG A 144 -1.33 5.31 13.36
N TYR A 145 -0.92 6.09 12.36
CA TYR A 145 0.15 5.72 11.43
C TYR A 145 1.46 6.43 11.75
N PHE A 146 2.58 5.72 11.63
CA PHE A 146 3.90 6.31 11.43
C PHE A 146 4.25 6.39 9.94
N ARG A 147 3.74 5.43 9.15
CA ARG A 147 3.83 5.40 7.70
C ARG A 147 2.69 4.58 7.13
N THR A 148 2.02 5.11 6.12
CA THR A 148 1.07 4.35 5.30
C THR A 148 1.75 3.80 4.04
N VAL A 149 1.13 2.80 3.40
CA VAL A 149 1.60 2.32 2.08
C VAL A 149 1.59 3.41 1.00
N HIS A 150 0.86 4.52 1.23
CA HIS A 150 0.79 5.67 0.32
C HIS A 150 2.00 6.56 0.42
N GLU A 151 2.60 6.68 1.60
CA GLU A 151 3.77 7.52 1.85
C GLU A 151 5.08 6.82 1.48
N TRP A 152 5.03 5.49 1.33
CA TRP A 152 6.22 4.70 1.10
C TRP A 152 7.00 5.11 -0.16
N SER A 153 8.29 5.34 0.05
CA SER A 153 9.30 5.47 -0.98
C SER A 153 10.54 4.69 -0.55
N PRO A 154 11.04 3.73 -1.33
CA PRO A 154 12.18 2.88 -0.96
C PRO A 154 13.55 3.58 -1.04
N GLY A 155 13.61 4.91 -1.14
CA GLY A 155 14.86 5.65 -1.20
C GLY A 155 15.61 5.54 -2.53
N ILE A 156 14.90 5.35 -3.65
CA ILE A 156 15.49 5.26 -5.00
C ILE A 156 15.88 6.64 -5.54
N LEU A 157 15.10 7.67 -5.20
CA LEU A 157 15.36 9.06 -5.58
C LEU A 157 16.02 9.79 -4.43
N ASP A 158 16.90 10.73 -4.76
CA ASP A 158 17.48 11.63 -3.76
C ASP A 158 16.53 12.77 -3.37
N ALA A 159 16.93 13.56 -2.36
CA ALA A 159 16.10 14.64 -1.84
C ALA A 159 15.82 15.75 -2.87
N GLY A 160 16.77 16.07 -3.75
CA GLY A 160 16.59 17.11 -4.78
C GLY A 160 15.64 16.63 -5.88
N GLU A 161 15.72 15.36 -6.24
CA GLU A 161 14.82 14.71 -7.19
C GLU A 161 13.38 14.66 -6.66
N ILE A 162 13.20 14.34 -5.37
CA ILE A 162 11.89 14.34 -4.69
C ILE A 162 11.31 15.76 -4.68
N GLU A 163 12.10 16.77 -4.32
CA GLU A 163 11.65 18.16 -4.27
C GLU A 163 11.20 18.66 -5.65
N ALA A 164 11.95 18.34 -6.72
CA ALA A 164 11.58 18.68 -8.09
C ALA A 164 10.22 18.08 -8.51
N LEU A 165 9.81 16.98 -7.88
CA LEU A 165 8.54 16.29 -8.12
C LEU A 165 7.40 16.77 -7.22
N GLY A 166 7.64 17.77 -6.36
CA GLY A 166 6.61 18.37 -5.49
C GLY A 166 6.80 18.04 -4.02
N GLY A 167 7.93 17.41 -3.66
CA GLY A 167 8.26 17.07 -2.28
C GLY A 167 7.64 15.76 -1.82
N PRO A 168 7.96 15.31 -0.59
CA PRO A 168 7.27 14.19 0.02
C PRO A 168 5.78 14.51 0.16
N SER A 169 4.90 13.55 -0.15
CA SER A 169 3.49 13.66 0.25
C SER A 169 3.45 13.88 1.77
N GLY A 170 2.68 14.86 2.22
CA GLY A 170 2.52 15.13 3.64
C GLY A 170 2.04 13.89 4.40
N ILE A 171 2.42 13.80 5.68
CA ILE A 171 1.99 12.74 6.59
C ILE A 171 0.48 12.86 6.78
N VAL A 172 -0.28 11.82 6.45
CA VAL A 172 -1.70 11.75 6.82
C VAL A 172 -1.78 11.18 8.24
N ASP A 173 -1.44 12.00 9.25
CA ASP A 173 -1.50 11.62 10.68
C ASP A 173 -2.94 11.73 11.22
N GLU A 174 -3.92 11.26 10.44
CA GLU A 174 -5.32 11.60 10.69
C GLU A 174 -6.24 10.38 10.54
N ILE A 175 -5.99 9.37 11.39
CA ILE A 175 -6.97 8.30 11.62
C ILE A 175 -8.19 8.89 12.33
N GLY A 176 -9.38 8.60 11.81
CA GLY A 176 -10.62 9.01 12.48
C GLY A 176 -10.98 10.47 12.31
N LEU A 177 -10.45 11.16 11.28
CA LEU A 177 -11.09 12.42 10.85
C LEU A 177 -12.57 12.18 10.61
N PRO A 178 -13.42 13.16 10.93
CA PRO A 178 -14.78 13.13 10.44
C PRO A 178 -14.73 12.94 8.92
N GLU A 179 -15.57 12.04 8.42
CA GLU A 179 -15.79 11.91 6.99
C GLU A 179 -16.09 13.31 6.46
N VAL A 180 -15.18 13.88 5.66
CA VAL A 180 -15.48 15.12 4.99
C VAL A 180 -16.58 14.76 4.01
N GLU A 181 -17.75 15.37 4.21
CA GLU A 181 -18.92 15.14 3.39
C GLU A 181 -18.62 15.64 1.97
N VAL A 182 -18.06 14.75 1.17
CA VAL A 182 -17.77 14.99 -0.24
C VAL A 182 -19.07 14.90 -1.02
N GLY A 183 -19.35 15.90 -1.84
CA GLY A 183 -20.53 15.93 -2.70
C GLY A 183 -20.57 14.76 -3.69
N PRO A 184 -21.74 14.52 -4.34
CA PRO A 184 -21.89 13.43 -5.31
C PRO A 184 -20.89 13.52 -6.47
N GLU A 185 -20.54 14.72 -6.88
CA GLU A 185 -19.60 15.02 -7.94
C GLU A 185 -18.15 14.72 -7.52
N GLU A 186 -17.73 15.12 -6.31
CA GLU A 186 -16.43 14.73 -5.74
C GLU A 186 -16.33 13.20 -5.61
N ARG A 187 -17.38 12.53 -5.15
CA ARG A 187 -17.41 11.06 -5.07
C ARG A 187 -17.24 10.40 -6.44
N ALA A 188 -17.85 10.97 -7.49
CA ALA A 188 -17.68 10.50 -8.85
C ALA A 188 -16.23 10.67 -9.34
N ILE A 189 -15.59 11.82 -9.04
CA ILE A 189 -14.18 12.06 -9.33
C ILE A 189 -13.28 11.07 -8.58
N LEU A 190 -13.50 10.89 -7.27
CA LEU A 190 -12.73 9.98 -6.42
C LEU A 190 -12.81 8.53 -6.90
N GLY A 191 -14.02 8.06 -7.25
CA GLY A 191 -14.21 6.73 -7.82
C GLY A 191 -13.46 6.54 -9.15
N ALA A 192 -13.56 7.52 -10.04
CA ALA A 192 -12.86 7.49 -11.32
C ALA A 192 -11.32 7.49 -11.15
N LEU A 193 -10.79 8.25 -10.19
CA LEU A 193 -9.36 8.26 -9.87
C LEU A 193 -8.90 6.96 -9.20
N ALA A 194 -9.74 6.31 -8.39
CA ALA A 194 -9.44 5.00 -7.82
C ALA A 194 -9.37 3.90 -8.88
N GLU A 195 -10.15 4.02 -9.96
CA GLU A 195 -10.05 3.16 -11.14
C GLU A 195 -8.85 3.48 -12.03
N ASP A 196 -8.53 4.75 -12.23
CA ASP A 196 -7.33 5.15 -12.97
C ASP A 196 -6.92 6.57 -12.56
N GLY A 197 -5.82 6.66 -11.81
CA GLY A 197 -5.33 7.91 -11.25
C GLY A 197 -4.82 8.88 -12.32
N ARG A 198 -4.58 8.42 -13.55
CA ARG A 198 -4.15 9.25 -14.68
C ARG A 198 -5.28 9.62 -15.64
N ARG A 199 -6.56 9.33 -15.32
CA ARG A 199 -7.71 9.82 -16.09
C ARG A 199 -7.60 11.32 -16.37
N THR A 200 -7.97 11.68 -17.60
CA THR A 200 -7.90 13.07 -18.07
C THR A 200 -8.92 13.94 -17.33
N HIS A 201 -8.68 15.24 -17.25
CA HIS A 201 -9.64 16.13 -16.60
C HIS A 201 -10.95 16.22 -17.40
N GLU A 202 -10.89 15.99 -18.71
CA GLU A 202 -12.03 15.87 -19.61
C GLU A 202 -12.91 14.68 -19.23
N ASP A 203 -12.32 13.49 -19.05
CA ASP A 203 -13.05 12.29 -18.64
C ASP A 203 -13.65 12.45 -17.23
N LEU A 204 -12.87 13.00 -16.30
CA LEU A 204 -13.33 13.26 -14.93
C LEU A 204 -14.50 14.25 -14.90
N ALA A 205 -14.46 15.29 -15.75
CA ALA A 205 -15.53 16.26 -15.89
C ALA A 205 -16.81 15.63 -16.46
N ALA A 206 -16.68 14.76 -17.47
CA ALA A 206 -17.79 14.03 -18.04
C ALA A 206 -18.46 13.10 -17.02
N VAL A 207 -17.66 12.34 -16.25
CA VAL A 207 -18.16 11.41 -15.22
C VAL A 207 -18.87 12.16 -14.08
N ALA A 208 -18.34 13.31 -13.67
CA ALA A 208 -18.91 14.10 -12.58
C ALA A 208 -20.01 15.09 -13.01
N GLY A 209 -20.26 15.26 -14.31
CA GLY A 209 -21.26 16.21 -14.82
C GLY A 209 -20.88 17.69 -14.62
N VAL A 210 -19.59 18.02 -14.61
CA VAL A 210 -19.09 19.39 -14.38
C VAL A 210 -18.22 19.87 -15.54
N SER A 211 -17.80 21.14 -15.52
CA SER A 211 -16.84 21.65 -16.51
C SER A 211 -15.42 21.09 -16.28
N VAL A 212 -14.59 21.02 -17.33
CA VAL A 212 -13.18 20.58 -17.23
C VAL A 212 -12.38 21.42 -16.23
N ALA A 213 -12.61 22.74 -16.22
CA ALA A 213 -11.98 23.65 -15.27
C ALA A 213 -12.41 23.34 -13.82
N THR A 214 -13.68 23.02 -13.61
CA THR A 214 -14.22 22.61 -12.30
C THR A 214 -13.61 21.29 -11.84
N ALA A 215 -13.57 20.27 -12.71
CA ALA A 215 -12.99 18.96 -12.39
C ALA A 215 -11.52 19.09 -11.99
N ARG A 216 -10.72 19.84 -12.75
CA ARG A 216 -9.32 20.11 -12.43
C ARG A 216 -9.16 20.76 -11.05
N ARG A 217 -9.91 21.84 -10.78
CA ARG A 217 -9.86 22.53 -9.48
C ARG A 217 -10.23 21.58 -8.33
N ARG A 218 -11.22 20.71 -8.53
CA ARG A 218 -11.64 19.73 -7.51
C ARG A 218 -10.58 18.66 -7.28
N VAL A 219 -9.93 18.13 -8.31
CA VAL A 219 -8.81 17.19 -8.15
C VAL A 219 -7.66 17.84 -7.37
N GLU A 220 -7.29 19.08 -7.71
CA GLU A 220 -6.25 19.83 -6.99
C GLU A 220 -6.63 20.04 -5.51
N THR A 221 -7.88 20.41 -5.23
CA THR A 221 -8.41 20.55 -3.87
C THR A 221 -8.41 19.23 -3.10
N LEU A 222 -8.99 18.16 -3.65
CA LEU A 222 -9.07 16.84 -3.02
C LEU A 222 -7.67 16.27 -2.73
N THR A 223 -6.70 16.50 -3.62
CA THR A 223 -5.33 16.06 -3.41
C THR A 223 -4.64 16.87 -2.31
N ARG A 224 -4.78 18.20 -2.34
CA ARG A 224 -4.20 19.12 -1.35
C ARG A 224 -4.79 18.90 0.05
N GLU A 225 -6.06 18.53 0.14
CA GLU A 225 -6.77 18.25 1.40
C GLU A 225 -6.62 16.79 1.86
N GLY A 226 -5.83 15.98 1.15
CA GLY A 226 -5.55 14.59 1.56
C GLY A 226 -6.69 13.60 1.31
N HIS A 227 -7.79 14.00 0.65
CA HIS A 227 -8.89 13.12 0.30
C HIS A 227 -8.52 12.05 -0.72
N VAL A 228 -7.53 12.33 -1.57
CA VAL A 228 -6.98 11.36 -2.50
C VAL A 228 -5.48 11.53 -2.65
N SER A 229 -4.75 10.42 -2.57
CA SER A 229 -3.34 10.35 -2.94
C SER A 229 -3.22 9.60 -4.26
N ILE A 230 -2.69 10.26 -5.30
CA ILE A 230 -2.58 9.69 -6.65
C ILE A 230 -1.14 9.31 -6.91
N ARG A 231 -0.84 8.01 -6.84
CA ARG A 231 0.53 7.48 -6.88
C ARG A 231 0.61 6.17 -7.63
N ALA A 232 1.81 5.79 -8.06
CA ALA A 232 2.06 4.46 -8.58
C ALA A 232 2.02 3.39 -7.47
N ALA A 233 1.29 2.32 -7.73
CA ALA A 233 1.40 1.05 -7.04
C ALA A 233 2.27 0.11 -7.89
N VAL A 234 3.16 -0.63 -7.23
CA VAL A 234 4.11 -1.56 -7.85
C VAL A 234 4.45 -2.66 -6.84
N GLU A 235 4.71 -3.88 -7.34
CA GLU A 235 5.23 -4.97 -6.52
C GLU A 235 6.67 -4.65 -6.05
N PRO A 236 6.99 -4.66 -4.75
CA PRO A 236 8.34 -4.36 -4.25
C PRO A 236 9.46 -5.20 -4.88
N ALA A 237 9.17 -6.45 -5.25
CA ALA A 237 10.12 -7.32 -5.96
C ALA A 237 10.64 -6.68 -7.26
N LEU A 238 9.78 -5.97 -8.00
CA LEU A 238 10.15 -5.24 -9.21
C LEU A 238 11.09 -4.06 -8.94
N LEU A 239 11.11 -3.54 -7.70
CA LEU A 239 12.05 -2.52 -7.27
C LEU A 239 13.37 -3.10 -6.74
N GLY A 240 13.50 -4.42 -6.68
CA GLY A 240 14.65 -5.13 -6.10
C GLY A 240 14.50 -5.47 -4.62
N LEU A 241 13.27 -5.46 -4.10
CA LEU A 241 12.95 -5.78 -2.71
C LEU A 241 12.02 -7.02 -2.63
N PRO A 242 12.51 -8.22 -3.00
CA PRO A 242 11.67 -9.41 -3.16
C PRO A 242 11.25 -10.09 -1.85
N VAL A 243 11.80 -9.68 -0.71
CA VAL A 243 11.47 -10.27 0.59
C VAL A 243 10.59 -9.29 1.36
N GLU A 244 9.33 -9.64 1.56
CA GLU A 244 8.37 -8.84 2.32
C GLU A 244 7.92 -9.59 3.57
N ALA A 245 7.82 -8.89 4.70
CA ALA A 245 7.42 -9.46 5.97
C ALA A 245 6.55 -8.50 6.77
N LEU A 246 5.49 -9.04 7.36
CA LEU A 246 4.73 -8.34 8.40
C LEU A 246 5.27 -8.68 9.78
N LEU A 247 5.46 -7.64 10.59
CA LEU A 247 5.95 -7.72 11.96
C LEU A 247 4.86 -7.23 12.91
N TRP A 248 4.43 -8.11 13.81
CA TRP A 248 3.64 -7.76 14.97
C TRP A 248 4.58 -7.57 16.15
N ILE A 249 4.64 -6.35 16.65
CA ILE A 249 5.61 -5.94 17.65
C ILE A 249 4.89 -5.63 18.95
N ARG A 250 5.33 -6.30 20.02
CA ARG A 250 4.94 -5.99 21.39
C ARG A 250 6.01 -5.14 22.06
N THR A 251 5.59 -4.05 22.68
CA THR A 251 6.47 -3.10 23.36
C THR A 251 5.73 -2.47 24.53
N ARG A 252 6.47 -1.90 25.49
CA ARG A 252 5.86 -1.11 26.55
C ARG A 252 5.10 0.08 25.95
N PRO A 253 3.92 0.46 26.50
CA PRO A 253 3.11 1.55 25.96
C PRO A 253 3.86 2.89 25.82
N ASP A 254 4.78 3.21 26.72
CA ASP A 254 5.59 4.43 26.71
C ASP A 254 6.72 4.43 25.66
N GLU A 255 7.08 3.26 25.11
CA GLU A 255 8.10 3.12 24.06
C GLU A 255 7.50 3.13 22.64
N VAL A 256 6.17 3.03 22.49
CA VAL A 256 5.49 2.91 21.17
C VAL A 256 5.93 4.01 20.20
N GLU A 257 5.94 5.26 20.65
CA GLU A 257 6.34 6.41 19.84
C GLU A 257 7.78 6.30 19.34
N LYS A 258 8.68 5.86 20.24
CA LYS A 258 10.11 5.74 19.94
C LYS A 258 10.37 4.60 18.96
N VAL A 259 9.77 3.43 19.21
CA VAL A 259 9.88 2.27 18.33
C VAL A 259 9.35 2.60 16.94
N GLY A 260 8.17 3.20 16.85
CA GLY A 260 7.57 3.61 15.58
C GLY A 260 8.46 4.54 14.76
N ARG A 261 9.02 5.59 15.39
CA ARG A 261 9.97 6.51 14.72
C ARG A 261 11.23 5.80 14.24
N LEU A 262 11.85 4.98 15.07
CA LEU A 262 13.06 4.22 14.71
C LEU A 262 12.81 3.21 13.57
N LEU A 263 11.61 2.63 13.49
CA LEU A 263 11.25 1.74 12.38
C LEU A 263 11.19 2.51 11.05
N VAL A 264 10.52 3.65 11.02
CA VAL A 264 10.32 4.42 9.78
C VAL A 264 11.57 5.18 9.32
N GLU A 265 12.63 5.26 10.12
CA GLU A 265 13.95 5.69 9.65
C GLU A 265 14.45 4.81 8.48
N SER A 266 14.07 3.53 8.44
CA SER A 266 14.32 2.69 7.29
C SER A 266 13.34 3.03 6.16
N PRO A 267 13.81 3.42 4.95
CA PRO A 267 12.92 3.63 3.81
C PRO A 267 12.29 2.33 3.31
N LEU A 268 12.79 1.17 3.77
CA LEU A 268 12.30 -0.13 3.38
C LEU A 268 11.09 -0.61 4.21
N VAL A 269 10.78 0.09 5.31
CA VAL A 269 9.50 -0.04 6.01
C VAL A 269 8.42 0.61 5.15
N ARG A 270 7.48 -0.19 4.67
CA ARG A 270 6.36 0.23 3.81
C ARG A 270 5.20 0.80 4.58
N TYR A 271 4.96 0.24 5.75
CA TYR A 271 3.81 0.53 6.58
C TYR A 271 4.23 0.37 8.03
N ALA A 272 3.80 1.28 8.89
CA ALA A 272 3.97 1.15 10.33
C ALA A 272 2.80 1.85 11.01
N ALA A 273 2.06 1.11 11.82
CA ALA A 273 0.88 1.63 12.48
C ALA A 273 0.77 1.12 13.92
N VAL A 274 0.21 1.97 14.79
CA VAL A 274 -0.24 1.60 16.12
C VAL A 274 -1.58 0.90 15.99
N VAL A 275 -1.70 -0.31 16.53
CA VAL A 275 -2.93 -1.10 16.47
C VAL A 275 -3.43 -1.44 17.86
N MET A 276 -4.74 -1.55 18.01
CA MET A 276 -5.36 -2.05 19.23
C MET A 276 -5.30 -3.58 19.26
N GLY A 277 -4.82 -4.15 20.37
CA GLY A 277 -4.77 -5.59 20.58
C GLY A 277 -3.56 -6.02 21.40
N GLU A 278 -3.15 -7.28 21.21
CA GLU A 278 -2.00 -7.89 21.92
C GLU A 278 -0.65 -7.24 21.55
N HIS A 279 -0.54 -6.74 20.32
CA HIS A 279 0.64 -6.08 19.80
C HIS A 279 0.35 -4.60 19.63
N GLN A 280 1.31 -3.74 19.97
CA GLN A 280 1.12 -2.29 19.89
C GLN A 280 1.38 -1.78 18.47
N LEU A 281 2.22 -2.46 17.69
CA LEU A 281 2.60 -2.04 16.35
C LEU A 281 2.44 -3.18 15.34
N LEU A 282 1.93 -2.83 14.16
CA LEU A 282 2.04 -3.63 12.94
C LEU A 282 2.96 -2.92 11.96
N VAL A 283 3.91 -3.66 11.38
CA VAL A 283 4.88 -3.13 10.42
C VAL A 283 4.91 -4.01 9.18
N ASP A 284 4.85 -3.41 7.99
CA ASP A 284 5.21 -4.06 6.72
C ASP A 284 6.62 -3.60 6.33
N VAL A 285 7.54 -4.54 6.16
CA VAL A 285 8.90 -4.26 5.73
C VAL A 285 9.27 -5.09 4.50
N THR A 286 9.93 -4.44 3.56
CA THR A 286 10.48 -5.08 2.35
C THR A 286 11.99 -5.08 2.41
N GLN A 287 12.65 -6.07 1.84
CA GLN A 287 14.09 -6.26 1.96
C GLN A 287 14.66 -6.86 0.67
N PRO A 288 15.92 -6.55 0.32
CA PRO A 288 16.57 -7.10 -0.87
C PRO A 288 16.87 -8.60 -0.73
N SER A 289 16.95 -9.12 0.51
CA SER A 289 17.21 -10.54 0.78
C SER A 289 16.75 -10.96 2.18
N LYS A 290 16.69 -12.28 2.42
CA LYS A 290 16.41 -12.83 3.76
C LYS A 290 17.53 -12.51 4.76
N ALA A 291 18.77 -12.38 4.30
CA ALA A 291 19.90 -11.97 5.15
C ALA A 291 19.73 -10.52 5.61
N ALA A 292 19.32 -9.61 4.71
CA ALA A 292 19.01 -8.23 5.07
C ALA A 292 17.79 -8.14 6.01
N LEU A 293 16.77 -8.98 5.82
CA LEU A 293 15.67 -9.09 6.78
C LEU A 293 16.15 -9.56 8.16
N TYR A 294 17.02 -10.57 8.22
CA TYR A 294 17.59 -11.04 9.47
C TYR A 294 18.37 -9.93 10.19
N GLU A 295 19.21 -9.19 9.46
CA GLU A 295 19.94 -8.03 10.00
C GLU A 295 18.97 -6.96 10.50
N PHE A 296 17.94 -6.62 9.73
CA PHE A 296 16.91 -5.67 10.15
C PHE A 296 16.22 -6.09 11.46
N LEU A 297 15.93 -7.39 11.63
CA LEU A 297 15.25 -7.92 12.82
C LEU A 297 16.15 -8.07 14.05
N THR A 298 17.48 -8.03 13.89
CA THR A 298 18.43 -8.37 14.98
C THR A 298 19.36 -7.23 15.35
N ALA A 299 19.68 -6.33 14.41
CA ALA A 299 20.68 -5.28 14.59
C ALA A 299 20.11 -3.85 14.53
N SER A 300 18.85 -3.68 14.12
CA SER A 300 18.25 -2.35 14.02
C SER A 300 18.07 -1.67 15.39
N PRO A 301 18.15 -0.32 15.48
CA PRO A 301 18.04 0.40 16.74
C PRO A 301 16.74 0.17 17.52
N TRP A 302 15.63 -0.15 16.84
CA TRP A 302 14.33 -0.40 17.46
C TRP A 302 14.29 -1.73 18.25
N VAL A 303 15.14 -2.70 17.93
CA VAL A 303 15.11 -4.06 18.50
C VAL A 303 15.32 -4.06 20.02
N ARG A 304 16.12 -3.14 20.55
CA ARG A 304 16.37 -3.02 22.00
C ARG A 304 15.20 -2.44 22.81
N HIS A 305 14.18 -1.92 22.12
CA HIS A 305 13.03 -1.25 22.73
C HIS A 305 11.78 -2.13 22.74
N VAL A 306 11.83 -3.33 22.17
CA VAL A 306 10.67 -4.23 22.01
C VAL A 306 10.78 -5.44 22.92
N GLU A 307 9.64 -5.98 23.33
CA GLU A 307 9.55 -7.18 24.18
C GLU A 307 9.48 -8.46 23.34
N ALA A 308 8.81 -8.40 22.19
CA ALA A 308 8.68 -9.53 21.27
C ALA A 308 8.34 -9.06 19.86
N VAL A 309 8.72 -9.88 18.88
CA VAL A 309 8.38 -9.70 17.47
C VAL A 309 7.86 -11.02 16.91
N GLN A 310 6.66 -11.00 16.34
CA GLN A 310 6.16 -12.08 15.49
C GLN A 310 6.30 -11.64 14.03
N SER A 311 7.13 -12.35 13.27
CA SER A 311 7.41 -12.05 11.86
C SER A 311 6.79 -13.09 10.94
N HIS A 312 6.04 -12.65 9.95
CA HIS A 312 5.42 -13.50 8.93
C HIS A 312 5.82 -13.03 7.54
N LEU A 313 6.35 -13.94 6.72
CA LEU A 313 6.70 -13.62 5.35
C LEU A 313 5.42 -13.47 4.51
N VAL A 314 5.34 -12.42 3.70
CA VAL A 314 4.27 -12.29 2.70
C VAL A 314 4.60 -13.25 1.56
N VAL A 315 3.74 -14.25 1.37
CA VAL A 315 3.88 -15.27 0.33
C VAL A 315 3.31 -14.77 -0.99
N GLU A 316 2.17 -14.09 -0.91
CA GLU A 316 1.47 -13.57 -2.08
C GLU A 316 0.60 -12.38 -1.67
N ALA A 317 0.60 -11.34 -2.51
CA ALA A 317 -0.29 -10.21 -2.36
C ALA A 317 -1.41 -10.26 -3.38
N PHE A 318 -2.65 -10.25 -2.88
CA PHE A 318 -3.87 -10.26 -3.71
C PHE A 318 -4.38 -8.85 -3.99
N LYS A 319 -4.04 -7.89 -3.12
CA LYS A 319 -4.30 -6.46 -3.31
C LYS A 319 -3.24 -5.63 -2.62
N ARG A 320 -2.81 -4.54 -3.26
CA ARG A 320 -1.87 -3.57 -2.69
C ARG A 320 -2.33 -2.16 -3.03
N SER A 321 -2.39 -1.28 -2.03
CA SER A 321 -2.74 0.14 -2.21
C SER A 321 -4.03 0.33 -3.04
N GLY A 322 -5.05 -0.49 -2.79
CA GLY A 322 -6.32 -0.46 -3.53
C GLY A 322 -6.31 -1.21 -4.88
N VAL A 323 -5.17 -1.74 -5.33
CA VAL A 323 -4.98 -2.34 -6.65
C VAL A 323 -4.87 -3.85 -6.56
N GLU A 324 -5.72 -4.57 -7.30
CA GLU A 324 -5.53 -6.00 -7.55
C GLU A 324 -4.45 -6.17 -8.62
N PHE A 325 -3.30 -6.71 -8.25
CA PHE A 325 -2.28 -7.10 -9.20
C PHE A 325 -2.61 -8.49 -9.75
N PRO A 326 -2.34 -8.78 -11.04
CA PRO A 326 -2.44 -10.13 -11.55
C PRO A 326 -1.54 -11.02 -10.70
N THR A 327 -2.12 -11.89 -9.87
CA THR A 327 -1.36 -12.91 -9.13
C THR A 327 -0.49 -13.64 -10.13
N SER A 328 0.80 -13.82 -9.82
CA SER A 328 1.79 -14.47 -10.69
C SER A 328 1.11 -15.58 -11.49
N ARG A 329 0.92 -15.35 -12.80
CA ARG A 329 0.23 -16.30 -13.68
C ARG A 329 0.92 -17.65 -13.49
N ARG A 330 0.16 -18.64 -12.99
CA ARG A 330 0.59 -20.03 -13.03
C ARG A 330 0.72 -20.48 -14.48
#